data_AF-A0AA89BZR2-F1
#
_entry.id   AF-A0AA89BZR2-F1
#
_cell.length_a   1.000
_cell.length_b   1.000
_cell.length_c   1.000
_cell.angle_alpha   90.00
_cell.angle_beta   90.00
_cell.angle_gamma   90.00
#
_symmetry.space_group_name_H-M   'P 1'
#
loop_
_entity.id
_entity.type
_entity.pdbx_description
1 polymer ?
#
loop_
_entity_poly.entity_id
_entity_poly.type
_entity_poly.pdbx_seq_one_letter_code
_entity_poly.pdbx_strand_id
1 'polypeptide(L)'
;PLSKQDTTVLERNMAFLIEEMMEVSLLIPYLTADGILSLLSGKYITDKKSRSDRIMALLDILSTNERGLDAFISALQKTDQCHISQRLQGTLFITTPCKDYIYTHCYGSEYPKTPAKIRQRQNINLQV
;
A
#
# COMPACT_ATOMS: atom_id res chain seq x y z
N PRO A 1 17.52 -3.90 0.52
CA PRO A 1 17.37 -2.62 1.27
C PRO A 1 16.77 -1.55 0.37
N LEU A 2 16.00 -0.62 0.94
CA LEU A 2 15.40 0.49 0.20
C LEU A 2 16.47 1.36 -0.50
N SER A 3 16.08 2.06 -1.57
CA SER A 3 16.93 3.08 -2.18
C SER A 3 17.06 4.30 -1.25
N LYS A 4 18.16 5.07 -1.37
CA LYS A 4 18.35 6.30 -0.58
C LYS A 4 17.23 7.32 -0.77
N GLN A 5 16.70 7.40 -1.99
CA GLN A 5 15.59 8.29 -2.33
C GLN A 5 14.33 7.87 -1.57
N ASP A 6 13.99 6.58 -1.60
CA ASP A 6 12.79 6.05 -0.94
C ASP A 6 12.90 6.13 0.58
N THR A 7 14.09 5.90 1.14
CA THR A 7 14.34 6.10 2.58
C THR A 7 14.07 7.56 2.95
N THR A 8 14.55 8.50 2.15
CA THR A 8 14.32 9.93 2.36
C THR A 8 12.82 10.29 2.30
N VAL A 9 12.05 9.62 1.43
CA VAL A 9 10.59 9.81 1.36
C VAL A 9 9.92 9.38 2.66
N LEU A 10 10.27 8.22 3.22
CA LEU A 10 9.72 7.75 4.49
C LEU A 10 10.13 8.66 5.65
N GLU A 11 11.41 9.02 5.75
CA GLU A 11 11.93 9.88 6.82
C GLU A 11 11.26 11.26 6.83
N ARG A 12 11.12 11.90 5.66
CA ARG A 12 10.49 13.23 5.55
C ARG A 12 9.00 13.24 5.88
N ASN A 13 8.32 12.11 5.72
CA ASN A 13 6.89 11.99 5.98
C ASN A 13 6.58 11.28 7.31
N MET A 14 7.58 10.92 8.11
CA MET A 14 7.40 10.13 9.32
C MET A 14 6.39 10.74 10.31
N ALA A 15 6.48 12.05 10.58
CA ALA A 15 5.56 12.74 11.48
C ALA A 15 4.11 12.66 10.97
N PHE A 16 3.90 12.93 9.67
CA PHE A 16 2.60 12.83 9.01
C PHE A 16 2.05 11.40 9.06
N LEU A 17 2.88 10.40 8.81
CA LEU A 17 2.48 8.99 8.87
C LEU A 17 2.01 8.59 10.27
N ILE A 18 2.72 9.02 11.31
CA ILE A 18 2.34 8.73 12.70
C ILE A 18 0.99 9.37 13.07
N GLU A 19 0.72 10.56 12.56
CA GLU A 19 -0.52 11.29 12.82
C GLU A 19 -1.71 10.68 12.07
N GLU A 20 -1.58 10.52 10.76
CA GLU A 20 -2.69 10.27 9.83
C GLU A 20 -2.95 8.78 9.53
N MET A 21 -1.96 7.89 9.67
CA MET A 21 -2.18 6.48 9.33
C MET A 21 -3.21 5.81 10.24
N MET A 22 -4.08 5.01 9.63
CA MET A 22 -4.95 4.09 10.36
C MET A 22 -4.13 3.00 11.06
N GLU A 23 -4.82 2.05 11.71
CA GLU A 23 -4.16 0.94 12.38
C GLU A 23 -3.32 0.10 11.42
N VAL A 24 -2.06 -0.13 11.81
CA VAL A 24 -1.06 -0.89 11.01
C VAL A 24 -1.55 -2.31 10.69
N SER A 25 -2.36 -2.90 11.57
CA SER A 25 -2.95 -4.23 11.39
C SER A 25 -3.74 -4.38 10.08
N LEU A 26 -4.28 -3.29 9.53
CA LEU A 26 -5.00 -3.30 8.25
C LEU A 26 -4.06 -3.55 7.06
N LEU A 27 -2.80 -3.13 7.16
CA LEU A 27 -1.82 -3.26 6.08
C LEU A 27 -1.10 -4.62 6.10
N ILE A 28 -0.99 -5.25 7.27
CA ILE A 28 -0.20 -6.48 7.47
C ILE A 28 -0.58 -7.59 6.48
N PRO A 29 -1.87 -7.94 6.25
CA PRO A 29 -2.23 -8.99 5.31
C PRO A 29 -1.71 -8.74 3.89
N TYR A 30 -1.77 -7.49 3.43
CA TYR A 30 -1.32 -7.10 2.10
C TYR A 30 0.21 -7.13 1.99
N LEU A 31 0.91 -6.62 3.01
CA LEU A 31 2.37 -6.63 3.05
C LEU A 31 2.95 -8.04 3.22
N THR A 32 2.22 -8.94 3.89
CA THR A 32 2.58 -10.36 3.95
C THR A 32 2.35 -11.05 2.61
N ALA A 33 1.24 -10.77 1.92
CA ALA A 33 0.96 -11.31 0.59
C ALA A 33 2.02 -10.87 -0.44
N ASP A 34 2.51 -9.64 -0.33
CA ASP A 34 3.57 -9.10 -1.20
C ASP A 34 5.00 -9.55 -0.79
N GLY A 35 5.11 -10.38 0.26
CA GLY A 35 6.38 -10.95 0.75
C GLY A 35 7.29 -9.95 1.46
N ILE A 36 6.75 -8.81 1.90
CA ILE A 36 7.49 -7.78 2.64
C ILE A 36 7.54 -8.12 4.12
N LEU A 37 6.43 -8.61 4.68
CA LEU A 37 6.36 -9.06 6.07
C LEU A 37 6.29 -10.58 6.14
N SER A 38 7.11 -11.15 7.01
CA SER A 38 6.91 -12.52 7.49
C SER A 38 5.87 -12.55 8.60
N LEU A 39 5.39 -13.74 8.96
CA LEU A 39 4.51 -13.92 10.13
C LEU A 39 5.17 -13.40 11.42
N LEU A 40 6.49 -13.60 11.56
CA LEU A 40 7.25 -13.15 12.73
C LEU A 40 7.35 -11.62 12.79
N SER A 41 7.64 -10.96 11.67
CA SER A 41 7.74 -9.50 11.64
C SER A 41 6.37 -8.84 11.77
N GLY A 42 5.31 -9.43 11.19
CA GLY A 42 3.93 -8.99 11.41
C GLY A 42 3.55 -9.06 12.90
N LYS A 43 3.85 -10.18 13.57
CA LYS A 43 3.60 -10.32 15.02
C LYS A 43 4.41 -9.32 15.85
N TYR A 44 5.70 -9.15 15.53
CA TYR A 44 6.56 -8.16 16.20
C TYR A 44 5.99 -6.74 16.12
N ILE A 45 5.41 -6.36 14.98
CA ILE A 45 4.71 -5.09 14.82
C ILE A 45 3.47 -5.07 15.73
N THR A 46 2.58 -6.06 15.64
CA THR A 46 1.32 -6.04 16.41
C THR A 46 1.52 -6.04 17.93
N ASP A 47 2.63 -6.61 18.41
CA ASP A 47 2.95 -6.66 19.84
C ASP A 47 3.40 -5.30 20.41
N LYS A 48 3.63 -4.28 19.57
CA LYS A 48 3.94 -2.92 20.05
C LYS A 48 2.70 -2.26 20.67
N LYS A 49 2.91 -1.59 21.80
CA LYS A 49 1.84 -1.02 22.64
C LYS A 49 1.10 0.13 21.95
N SER A 50 1.83 1.13 21.44
CA SER A 50 1.22 2.33 20.85
C SER A 50 1.11 2.22 19.32
N ARG A 51 0.13 2.94 18.74
CA ARG A 51 -0.03 3.06 17.29
C ARG A 51 1.24 3.62 16.64
N SER A 52 1.86 4.64 17.26
CA SER A 52 3.12 5.22 16.80
C SER A 52 4.26 4.21 16.78
N ASP A 53 4.41 3.38 17.83
CA ASP A 53 5.45 2.35 17.88
C ASP A 53 5.24 1.28 16.80
N ARG A 54 3.98 0.92 16.51
CA ARG A 54 3.63 0.01 15.41
C ARG A 54 4.02 0.60 14.06
N ILE A 55 3.74 1.87 13.83
CA ILE A 55 4.07 2.58 12.59
C ILE A 55 5.59 2.64 12.43
N MET A 56 6.33 3.07 13.46
CA MET A 56 7.79 3.12 13.41
C MET A 56 8.41 1.74 13.15
N ALA A 57 7.95 0.70 13.86
CA ALA A 57 8.41 -0.67 13.64
C ALA A 57 8.14 -1.16 12.21
N LEU A 58 6.99 -0.80 11.63
CA LEU A 58 6.71 -1.08 10.23
C LEU A 58 7.71 -0.38 9.31
N LEU A 59 7.92 0.93 9.48
CA LEU A 59 8.83 1.72 8.64
C LEU A 59 10.28 1.21 8.68
N ASP A 60 10.74 0.78 9.86
CA ASP A 60 12.06 0.15 10.01
C ASP A 60 12.16 -1.12 9.17
N ILE A 61 11.15 -1.99 9.22
CA ILE A 61 11.13 -3.23 8.44
C ILE A 61 11.06 -2.92 6.94
N LEU A 62 10.20 -1.98 6.53
CA LEU A 62 10.09 -1.58 5.13
C LEU A 62 11.44 -1.13 4.58
N SER A 63 12.21 -0.37 5.36
CA SER A 63 13.53 0.14 4.96
C SER A 63 14.56 -0.95 4.65
N THR A 64 14.35 -2.18 5.13
CA THR A 64 15.23 -3.32 4.84
C THR A 64 14.94 -4.01 3.51
N ASN A 65 13.76 -3.78 2.91
CA ASN A 65 13.29 -4.44 1.70
C ASN A 65 13.33 -3.48 0.51
N GLU A 66 13.92 -3.87 -0.62
CA GLU A 66 14.03 -2.98 -1.80
C GLU A 66 12.67 -2.53 -2.37
N ARG A 67 11.62 -3.36 -2.22
CA ARG A 67 10.25 -3.08 -2.67
C ARG A 67 9.37 -2.51 -1.55
N GLY A 68 9.99 -2.13 -0.42
CA GLY A 68 9.26 -1.74 0.80
C GLY A 68 8.32 -0.55 0.58
N LEU A 69 8.79 0.50 -0.12
CA LEU A 69 7.98 1.69 -0.35
C LEU A 69 6.82 1.43 -1.31
N ASP A 70 7.05 0.76 -2.43
CA ASP A 70 6.01 0.46 -3.43
C ASP A 70 4.91 -0.44 -2.86
N ALA A 71 5.30 -1.49 -2.14
CA ALA A 71 4.35 -2.39 -1.49
C ALA A 71 3.57 -1.67 -0.37
N PHE A 72 4.21 -0.75 0.35
CA PHE A 72 3.56 0.06 1.36
C PHE A 72 2.52 1.02 0.74
N ILE A 73 2.86 1.70 -0.36
CA ILE A 73 1.94 2.53 -1.14
C ILE A 73 0.75 1.70 -1.63
N SER A 74 1.00 0.50 -2.17
CA SER A 74 -0.06 -0.41 -2.61
C SER A 74 -0.98 -0.85 -1.47
N ALA A 75 -0.42 -1.19 -0.31
CA ALA A 75 -1.18 -1.57 0.87
C ALA A 75 -2.04 -0.42 1.42
N LEU A 76 -1.52 0.82 1.41
CA LEU A 76 -2.28 2.02 1.77
C LEU A 76 -3.48 2.23 0.84
N GLN A 77 -3.31 2.05 -0.46
CA GLN A 77 -4.42 2.15 -1.43
C GLN A 77 -5.47 1.05 -1.20
N LYS A 78 -5.05 -0.20 -0.99
CA LYS A 78 -5.95 -1.35 -0.70
C LYS A 78 -6.70 -1.22 0.62
N THR A 79 -6.24 -0.36 1.52
CA THR A 79 -6.87 -0.07 2.83
C THR A 79 -7.57 1.29 2.86
N ASP A 80 -7.87 1.86 1.68
CA ASP A 80 -8.57 3.15 1.51
C ASP A 80 -7.84 4.37 2.14
N GLN A 81 -6.52 4.27 2.35
CA GLN A 81 -5.67 5.35 2.86
C GLN A 81 -4.98 6.14 1.73
N CYS A 82 -5.73 6.44 0.65
CA CYS A 82 -5.14 7.04 -0.55
C CYS A 82 -4.52 8.42 -0.34
N HIS A 83 -5.02 9.21 0.60
CA HIS A 83 -4.44 10.51 0.94
C HIS A 83 -2.97 10.38 1.39
N ILE A 84 -2.64 9.28 2.08
CA ILE A 84 -1.28 8.96 2.51
C ILE A 84 -0.44 8.49 1.32
N SER A 85 -0.95 7.56 0.51
CA SER A 85 -0.20 7.07 -0.66
C SER A 85 0.14 8.20 -1.62
N GLN A 86 -0.82 9.11 -1.88
CA GLN A 86 -0.62 10.27 -2.75
C GLN A 86 0.43 11.22 -2.19
N ARG A 87 0.42 11.44 -0.87
CA ARG A 87 1.43 12.25 -0.18
C ARG A 87 2.83 11.67 -0.36
N LEU A 88 2.99 10.35 -0.22
CA LEU A 88 4.28 9.67 -0.38
C LEU A 88 4.77 9.68 -1.84
N GLN A 89 3.85 9.60 -2.80
CA GLN A 89 4.17 9.67 -4.24
C GLN A 89 4.49 11.09 -4.72
N GLY A 90 4.31 12.11 -3.88
CA GLY A 90 4.51 13.51 -4.27
C GLY A 90 3.45 14.04 -5.25
N THR A 91 2.35 13.33 -5.43
CA THR A 91 1.23 13.75 -6.28
C THR A 91 0.32 14.70 -5.52
N LEU A 92 0.14 15.92 -6.07
CA LEU A 92 -0.81 16.90 -5.57
C LEU A 92 -2.25 16.36 -5.68
N PHE A 93 -3.03 16.60 -4.62
CA PHE A 93 -4.40 16.15 -4.40
C PHE A 93 -5.26 16.13 -5.68
N ILE A 94 -5.61 14.92 -6.12
CA ILE A 94 -6.83 14.69 -6.88
C ILE A 94 -7.69 13.80 -6.02
N THR A 95 -8.84 14.33 -5.60
CA THR A 95 -9.85 13.71 -4.74
C THR A 95 -10.62 12.60 -5.47
N THR A 96 -9.91 11.70 -6.14
CA THR A 96 -10.52 10.51 -6.74
C THR A 96 -10.60 9.41 -5.68
N PRO A 97 -11.80 8.87 -5.40
CA PRO A 97 -11.94 7.74 -4.48
C PRO A 97 -11.17 6.53 -5.00
N CYS A 98 -10.57 5.76 -4.07
CA CYS A 98 -9.64 4.64 -4.30
C CYS A 98 -10.19 3.46 -5.13
N LYS A 99 -11.34 3.58 -5.80
CA LYS A 99 -12.00 2.47 -6.49
C LYS A 99 -11.74 2.40 -8.00
N ASP A 100 -11.12 3.41 -8.59
CA ASP A 100 -10.95 3.49 -10.06
C ASP A 100 -9.51 3.70 -10.55
N TYR A 101 -8.48 3.60 -9.68
CA TYR A 101 -7.09 3.79 -10.12
C TYR A 101 -6.54 2.53 -10.83
N ILE A 102 -6.96 2.35 -12.08
CA ILE A 102 -6.26 1.51 -13.06
C ILE A 102 -4.93 2.21 -13.35
N TYR A 103 -3.89 1.81 -12.64
CA TYR A 103 -2.48 1.79 -13.05
C TYR A 103 -2.11 2.74 -14.22
N THR A 104 -2.14 4.05 -13.99
CA THR A 104 -1.59 5.01 -14.96
C THR A 104 -0.68 6.02 -14.28
N HIS A 105 0.60 5.86 -14.60
CA HIS A 105 1.74 6.78 -14.52
C HIS A 105 2.64 6.62 -13.28
N CYS A 106 3.97 6.52 -13.36
CA CYS A 106 4.95 6.27 -14.44
C CYS A 106 6.32 6.14 -13.74
N TYR A 107 6.91 4.95 -13.70
CA TYR A 107 8.36 4.78 -13.73
C TYR A 107 8.64 3.63 -14.71
N GLY A 108 9.39 3.96 -15.76
CA GLY A 108 9.54 3.14 -16.96
C GLY A 108 10.22 1.80 -16.71
N SER A 109 9.60 0.72 -17.18
CA SER A 109 10.20 -0.29 -18.06
C SER A 109 9.14 -1.31 -18.43
N GLU A 110 9.17 -1.73 -19.69
CA GLU A 110 8.19 -2.56 -20.40
C GLU A 110 8.00 -3.95 -19.78
N TYR A 111 6.76 -4.38 -19.53
CA TYR A 111 6.35 -5.79 -19.57
C TYR A 111 4.86 -5.94 -19.99
N PRO A 112 4.48 -7.07 -20.61
CA PRO A 112 3.44 -7.10 -21.64
C PRO A 112 2.00 -7.17 -21.12
N LYS A 113 1.11 -6.46 -21.82
CA LYS A 113 -0.35 -6.48 -21.63
C LYS A 113 -0.89 -7.87 -21.97
N THR A 114 -1.59 -8.50 -21.02
CA THR A 114 -2.60 -9.53 -21.35
C THR A 114 -3.98 -9.00 -20.97
N PRO A 115 -4.97 -9.06 -21.88
CA PRO A 115 -6.32 -8.59 -21.60
C PRO A 115 -7.16 -9.71 -20.99
N ALA A 116 -7.56 -9.58 -19.73
CA ALA A 116 -8.64 -10.40 -19.17
C ALA A 116 -10.00 -9.70 -19.45
N LYS A 117 -10.81 -10.40 -20.25
CA LYS A 117 -12.09 -9.96 -20.83
C LYS A 117 -13.17 -9.69 -19.78
N ILE A 118 -13.93 -8.61 -19.98
CA ILE A 118 -15.23 -8.35 -19.35
C ILE A 118 -16.36 -8.91 -20.24
N ARG A 119 -17.29 -9.67 -19.64
CA ARG A 119 -18.74 -9.85 -19.91
C ARG A 119 -19.15 -11.29 -19.55
N GLN A 120 -20.32 -11.59 -18.97
CA GLN A 120 -21.62 -10.92 -19.03
C GLN A 120 -22.51 -11.44 -17.88
N ARG A 121 -23.34 -10.58 -17.28
CA ARG A 121 -24.52 -10.97 -16.49
C ARG A 121 -25.51 -11.69 -17.42
N GLN A 122 -26.04 -12.83 -16.99
CA GLN A 122 -27.30 -13.37 -17.53
C GLN A 122 -28.38 -13.31 -16.46
N ASN A 123 -29.43 -12.55 -16.78
CA ASN A 123 -30.71 -12.52 -16.11
C ASN A 123 -31.33 -13.91 -16.11
N ILE A 124 -31.76 -14.40 -14.96
CA ILE A 124 -32.63 -15.56 -14.87
C ILE A 124 -34.05 -15.02 -14.72
N ASN A 125 -34.81 -15.08 -15.82
CA ASN A 125 -36.24 -14.93 -15.78
C ASN A 125 -36.83 -15.83 -16.87
N LEU A 126 -37.39 -16.96 -16.48
CA LEU A 126 -38.32 -17.71 -17.31
C LEU A 126 -39.25 -18.52 -16.39
N GLN A 127 -40.45 -17.97 -16.22
CA GLN A 127 -41.68 -18.72 -16.02
C GLN A 127 -41.91 -19.61 -17.23
N VAL A 128 -42.16 -20.91 -17.02
CA VAL A 128 -43.24 -21.70 -17.66
C VAL A 128 -43.66 -22.78 -16.68
#